data_AF-A0A9Q1BVP5-F1
#
_entry.id   AF-A0A9Q1BVP5-F1
#
_cell.length_a   1.000
_cell.length_b   1.000
_cell.length_c   1.000
_cell.angle_alpha   90.00
_cell.angle_beta   90.00
_cell.angle_gamma   90.00
#
_symmetry.space_group_name_H-M   'P 1'
#
loop_
_entity.id
_entity.type
_entity.pdbx_description
1 polymer ?
#
loop_
_entity_poly.entity_id
_entity_poly.type
_entity_poly.pdbx_seq_one_letter_code
_entity_poly.pdbx_strand_id
1 'polypeptide(L)'
;MSITGPFNCNSANVIYLIFCSICPYGNYVGETKTPFRLRFNNHKQTIRTTSQLQAVSQHFNLPGHGIDNVRVCLIKGGFRSDSERKASELRLIKKLDTLNNGLNRELSHLGAFTCLR
;
A
#
# COMPACT_ATOMS: atom_id res chain seq x y z
N MET A 1 -14.49 6.06 3.31
CA MET A 1 -13.13 6.50 2.93
C MET A 1 -12.80 7.71 3.78
N SER A 2 -12.04 7.55 4.85
CA SER A 2 -11.55 8.69 5.64
C SER A 2 -10.08 8.85 5.31
N ILE A 3 -9.73 10.00 4.71
CA ILE A 3 -8.35 10.36 4.41
C ILE A 3 -7.92 11.30 5.53
N THR A 4 -7.04 10.85 6.41
CA THR A 4 -6.46 11.68 7.47
C THR A 4 -5.04 12.05 7.07
N GLY A 5 -4.83 13.32 6.73
CA GLY A 5 -3.55 13.88 6.28
C GLY A 5 -3.74 15.07 5.32
N PRO A 6 -2.69 15.81 4.94
CA PRO A 6 -2.78 16.95 4.02
C PRO A 6 -3.08 16.53 2.56
N PHE A 7 -3.03 15.23 2.26
CA PHE A 7 -3.28 14.67 0.94
C PHE A 7 -4.72 14.18 0.81
N ASN A 8 -5.23 14.10 -0.42
CA ASN A 8 -6.57 13.61 -0.70
C ASN A 8 -6.56 12.57 -1.84
N CYS A 9 -7.73 12.08 -2.24
CA CYS A 9 -7.84 11.01 -3.23
C CYS A 9 -7.33 11.40 -4.63
N ASN A 10 -7.20 12.70 -4.92
CA ASN A 10 -6.65 13.21 -6.16
C ASN A 10 -5.13 13.41 -6.12
N SER A 11 -4.51 13.32 -4.94
CA SER A 11 -3.05 13.39 -4.80
C SER A 11 -2.39 12.23 -5.56
N ALA A 12 -1.43 12.58 -6.42
CA ALA A 12 -0.58 11.68 -7.16
C ALA A 12 0.83 11.67 -6.55
N ASN A 13 1.68 10.71 -6.94
CA ASN A 13 3.05 10.61 -6.45
C ASN A 13 3.10 10.55 -4.90
N VAL A 14 2.36 9.61 -4.32
CA VAL A 14 2.18 9.44 -2.87
C VAL A 14 2.54 8.02 -2.41
N ILE A 15 2.89 7.91 -1.12
CA ILE A 15 2.96 6.66 -0.37
C ILE A 15 1.77 6.59 0.57
N TYR A 16 1.13 5.44 0.64
CA TYR A 16 -0.05 5.19 1.44
C TYR A 16 0.09 3.93 2.27
N LEU A 17 -0.69 3.88 3.36
CA LEU A 17 -0.92 2.69 4.18
C LEU A 17 -2.36 2.25 3.99
N ILE A 18 -2.55 0.99 3.59
CA ILE A 18 -3.81 0.27 3.77
C ILE A 18 -3.70 -0.48 5.09
N PHE A 19 -4.72 -0.39 5.94
CA PHE A 19 -4.78 -1.15 7.18
C PHE A 19 -6.17 -1.74 7.42
N CYS A 20 -6.22 -2.91 8.06
CA CYS A 20 -7.45 -3.56 8.47
C CYS A 20 -7.97 -2.95 9.77
N SER A 21 -9.27 -2.65 9.83
CA SER A 21 -9.90 -2.17 11.08
C SER A 21 -10.25 -3.28 12.08
N ILE A 22 -10.07 -4.55 11.72
CA ILE A 22 -10.42 -5.70 12.57
C ILE A 22 -9.18 -6.30 13.25
N CYS A 23 -8.06 -6.40 12.54
CA CYS A 23 -6.89 -7.13 13.04
C CYS A 23 -5.60 -6.32 12.90
N PRO A 24 -4.60 -6.57 13.77
CA PRO A 24 -3.36 -5.78 13.80
C PRO A 24 -2.38 -6.15 12.68
N TYR A 25 -2.59 -7.24 11.94
CA TYR A 25 -1.65 -7.75 10.93
C TYR A 25 -2.03 -7.36 9.49
N GLY A 26 -3.17 -6.70 9.30
CA GLY A 26 -3.68 -6.31 7.98
C GLY A 26 -3.07 -5.02 7.43
N ASN A 27 -1.76 -4.79 7.61
CA ASN A 27 -1.08 -3.54 7.22
C ASN A 27 -0.28 -3.69 5.92
N TYR A 28 -0.46 -2.78 4.98
CA TYR A 28 0.24 -2.75 3.68
C TYR A 28 0.70 -1.34 3.34
N VAL A 29 2.00 -1.16 3.14
CA VAL A 29 2.56 0.08 2.59
C VAL A 29 2.67 -0.07 1.08
N GLY A 30 2.20 0.94 0.34
CA GLY A 30 2.34 0.99 -1.11
C GLY A 30 2.60 2.39 -1.63
N GLU A 31 3.22 2.48 -2.81
CA GLU A 31 3.35 3.71 -3.57
C GLU A 31 2.39 3.80 -4.77
N THR A 32 2.21 5.01 -5.28
CA THR A 32 1.61 5.25 -6.59
C THR A 32 2.15 6.52 -7.24
N LYS A 33 2.40 6.47 -8.55
CA LYS A 33 2.63 7.65 -9.39
C LYS A 33 1.34 8.35 -9.79
N THR A 34 0.29 7.56 -10.04
CA THR A 34 -1.01 8.07 -10.49
C THR A 34 -1.84 8.57 -9.31
N PRO A 35 -2.92 9.34 -9.55
CA PRO A 35 -3.84 9.76 -8.50
C PRO A 35 -4.27 8.58 -7.63
N PHE A 36 -4.21 8.77 -6.30
CA PHE A 36 -4.47 7.71 -5.35
C PHE A 36 -5.82 7.01 -5.56
N ARG A 37 -6.87 7.75 -5.95
CA ARG A 37 -8.18 7.17 -6.28
C ARG A 37 -8.11 6.04 -7.31
N LEU A 38 -7.24 6.14 -8.32
CA LEU A 38 -7.08 5.10 -9.33
C LEU A 38 -6.42 3.86 -8.73
N ARG A 39 -5.33 4.05 -7.97
CA ARG A 39 -4.64 2.96 -7.26
C ARG A 39 -5.57 2.25 -6.28
N PHE A 40 -6.36 3.00 -5.52
CA PHE A 40 -7.31 2.44 -4.57
C PHE A 40 -8.49 1.73 -5.26
N ASN A 41 -8.96 2.24 -6.40
CA ASN A 41 -9.97 1.55 -7.20
C ASN A 41 -9.47 0.18 -7.69
N ASN A 42 -8.20 0.05 -8.06
CA ASN A 42 -7.63 -1.24 -8.44
C ASN A 42 -7.65 -2.23 -7.26
N HIS A 43 -7.26 -1.80 -6.04
CA HIS A 43 -7.39 -2.64 -4.84
C HIS A 43 -8.84 -3.04 -4.55
N LYS A 44 -9.78 -2.09 -4.67
CA LYS A 44 -11.21 -2.40 -4.50
C LYS A 44 -11.71 -3.43 -5.51
N GLN A 45 -11.26 -3.32 -6.76
CA GLN A 45 -11.64 -4.25 -7.81
C GLN A 45 -11.08 -5.65 -7.51
N THR A 46 -9.80 -5.77 -7.16
CA THR A 46 -9.19 -7.08 -6.87
C THR A 46 -9.81 -7.76 -5.65
N ILE A 47 -10.18 -7.01 -4.61
CA ILE A 47 -10.95 -7.52 -3.46
C ILE A 47 -12.32 -8.04 -3.91
N ARG A 48 -13.05 -7.29 -4.73
CA ARG A 48 -14.41 -7.67 -5.19
C ARG A 48 -14.43 -8.86 -6.12
N THR A 49 -13.43 -8.99 -7.00
CA THR A 49 -13.31 -10.12 -7.92
C THR A 49 -12.60 -11.32 -7.27
N THR A 50 -12.35 -11.27 -5.96
CA THR A 50 -11.69 -12.33 -5.19
C THR A 50 -10.34 -12.75 -5.77
N SER A 51 -9.63 -11.82 -6.41
CA SER A 51 -8.34 -12.10 -7.04
C SER A 51 -7.31 -12.40 -5.95
N GLN A 52 -6.70 -13.59 -5.98
CA GLN A 52 -5.68 -13.99 -5.01
C GLN A 52 -4.26 -13.56 -5.42
N LEU A 53 -4.11 -12.68 -6.42
CA LEU A 53 -2.79 -12.25 -6.91
C LEU A 53 -2.12 -11.18 -6.04
N GLN A 54 -2.89 -10.43 -5.25
CA GLN A 54 -2.38 -9.34 -4.43
C GLN A 54 -2.61 -9.63 -2.95
N ALA A 55 -1.58 -9.40 -2.12
CA ALA A 55 -1.66 -9.69 -0.68
C ALA A 55 -2.79 -8.91 0.03
N VAL A 56 -3.09 -7.70 -0.45
CA VAL A 56 -4.23 -6.90 0.05
C VAL A 56 -5.55 -7.63 -0.20
N SER A 57 -5.81 -8.09 -1.42
CA SER A 57 -7.07 -8.79 -1.73
C SER A 57 -7.15 -10.15 -1.05
N GLN A 58 -6.06 -10.92 -1.02
CA GLN A 58 -5.98 -12.17 -0.24
C GLN A 58 -6.44 -11.97 1.21
N HIS A 59 -5.95 -10.92 1.88
CA HIS A 59 -6.33 -10.63 3.27
C HIS A 59 -7.81 -10.27 3.41
N PHE A 60 -8.31 -9.32 2.61
CA PHE A 60 -9.70 -8.85 2.71
C PHE A 60 -10.72 -9.83 2.10
N ASN A 61 -10.29 -10.97 1.56
CA ASN A 61 -11.14 -12.09 1.18
C ASN A 61 -11.19 -13.22 2.23
N LEU A 62 -10.48 -13.10 3.35
CA LEU A 62 -10.58 -14.05 4.46
C LEU A 62 -11.95 -13.96 5.16
N PRO A 63 -12.44 -15.05 5.79
CA PRO A 63 -13.65 -15.00 6.60
C PRO A 63 -13.61 -13.88 7.65
N GLY A 64 -14.72 -13.16 7.79
CA GLY A 64 -14.83 -12.01 8.71
C GLY A 64 -14.09 -10.75 8.26
N HIS A 65 -13.48 -10.75 7.07
CA HIS A 65 -12.81 -9.59 6.49
C HIS A 65 -13.51 -9.20 5.17
N GLY A 66 -13.45 -7.92 4.83
CA GLY A 66 -14.10 -7.40 3.63
C GLY A 66 -13.72 -5.96 3.32
N ILE A 67 -14.30 -5.43 2.24
CA ILE A 67 -14.01 -4.08 1.78
C ILE A 67 -14.35 -3.00 2.83
N ASP A 68 -15.35 -3.25 3.65
CA ASP A 68 -15.80 -2.32 4.70
C ASP A 68 -14.79 -2.20 5.86
N ASN A 69 -13.86 -3.15 5.95
CA ASN A 69 -12.79 -3.18 6.94
C ASN A 69 -11.50 -2.53 6.44
N VAL A 70 -11.48 -2.07 5.18
CA VAL A 70 -10.33 -1.40 4.58
C VAL A 70 -10.28 0.04 5.06
N ARG A 71 -9.19 0.40 5.72
CA ARG A 71 -8.84 1.78 6.07
C ARG A 71 -7.58 2.21 5.33
N VAL A 72 -7.45 3.51 5.11
CA VAL A 72 -6.38 4.08 4.29
C VAL A 72 -5.86 5.35 4.95
N CYS A 73 -4.54 5.51 4.94
CA CYS A 73 -3.87 6.76 5.27
C CYS A 73 -2.90 7.13 4.14
N LEU A 74 -2.90 8.39 3.69
CA LEU A 74 -1.88 8.92 2.79
C LEU A 74 -0.74 9.50 3.63
N ILE A 75 0.42 8.83 3.60
CA ILE A 75 1.50 9.09 4.56
C ILE A 75 2.41 10.23 4.08
N LYS A 76 2.84 10.19 2.81
CA LYS A 76 3.80 11.13 2.22
C LYS A 76 3.51 11.34 0.74
N GLY A 77 3.93 12.47 0.20
CA GLY A 77 3.79 12.83 -1.20
C GLY A 77 4.77 13.92 -1.62
N GLY A 78 4.71 14.34 -2.88
CA GLY A 78 5.53 15.45 -3.40
C GLY A 78 6.99 15.08 -3.68
N PHE A 79 7.27 13.81 -4.00
CA PHE A 79 8.63 13.34 -4.28
C PHE A 79 9.18 13.93 -5.58
N ARG A 80 10.48 14.24 -5.60
CA ARG A 80 11.18 14.81 -6.75
C ARG A 80 11.50 13.76 -7.82
N SER A 81 11.57 12.49 -7.42
CA SER A 81 11.88 11.38 -8.31
C SER A 81 11.22 10.08 -7.86
N ASP A 82 11.16 9.11 -8.77
CA ASP A 82 10.72 7.75 -8.45
C ASP A 82 11.63 7.07 -7.43
N SER A 83 12.94 7.27 -7.55
CA SER A 83 13.92 6.69 -6.63
C SER A 83 13.69 7.19 -5.20
N GLU A 84 13.36 8.47 -5.04
CA GLU A 84 13.04 9.05 -3.72
C GLU A 84 11.75 8.46 -3.13
N ARG A 85 10.70 8.31 -3.96
CA ARG A 85 9.43 7.69 -3.53
C ARG A 85 9.64 6.23 -3.13
N LYS A 86 10.33 5.43 -3.95
CA LYS A 86 10.62 4.01 -3.68
C LYS A 86 11.52 3.83 -2.45
N ALA A 87 12.56 4.65 -2.30
CA ALA A 87 13.41 4.60 -1.11
C ALA A 87 12.62 4.97 0.16
N SER A 88 11.69 5.93 0.05
CA SER A 88 10.80 6.31 1.15
C SER A 88 9.77 5.22 1.48
N GLU A 89 9.24 4.52 0.47
CA GLU A 89 8.35 3.36 0.64
C GLU A 89 9.07 2.25 1.39
N LEU A 90 10.28 1.89 0.95
CA LEU A 90 11.13 0.90 1.58
C LEU A 90 11.41 1.22 3.06
N ARG A 91 11.73 2.48 3.37
CA ARG A 91 11.93 2.93 4.75
C ARG A 91 10.67 2.75 5.60
N LEU A 92 9.49 3.01 5.03
CA LEU A 92 8.22 2.86 5.73
C LEU A 92 7.84 1.38 5.93
N ILE A 93 8.06 0.52 4.94
CA ILE A 93 7.88 -0.95 5.07
C ILE A 93 8.72 -1.48 6.24
N LYS A 94 10.00 -1.08 6.31
CA LYS A 94 10.90 -1.47 7.41
C LYS A 94 10.46 -0.89 8.76
N LYS A 95 10.11 0.40 8.80
CA LYS A 95 9.73 1.09 10.03
C LYS A 95 8.42 0.56 10.63
N LEU A 96 7.46 0.22 9.79
CA LEU A 96 6.15 -0.31 10.20
C LEU A 96 6.13 -1.85 10.23
N ASP A 97 7.26 -2.48 9.94
CA ASP A 97 7.44 -3.93 9.89
C ASP A 97 6.36 -4.67 9.08
N THR A 98 5.88 -4.07 7.99
CA THR A 98 4.79 -4.63 7.20
C THR A 98 5.20 -5.81 6.31
N LEU A 99 6.50 -6.15 6.31
CA LEU A 99 7.04 -7.34 5.66
C LEU A 99 6.88 -8.59 6.53
N ASN A 100 7.20 -8.49 7.83
CA ASN A 100 7.12 -9.63 8.75
C ASN A 100 5.76 -9.68 9.46
N ASN A 101 5.24 -8.52 9.85
CA ASN A 101 4.00 -8.36 10.63
C ASN A 101 2.93 -7.59 9.83
N GLY A 102 2.92 -7.76 8.51
CA GLY A 102 1.96 -7.15 7.61
C GLY A 102 1.71 -7.94 6.33
N LEU A 103 1.26 -7.22 5.30
CA LEU A 103 0.85 -7.78 4.01
C LEU A 103 1.87 -7.54 2.90
N ASN A 104 2.93 -6.75 3.11
CA ASN A 104 3.98 -6.63 2.11
C ASN A 104 4.69 -8.00 2.00
N ARG A 105 4.82 -8.54 0.79
CA ARG A 105 5.48 -9.85 0.56
C ARG A 105 6.93 -9.74 0.11
N GLU A 106 7.26 -8.60 -0.47
CA GLU A 106 8.58 -8.28 -0.97
C GLU A 106 8.88 -6.81 -0.69
N LEU A 107 10.17 -6.50 -0.55
CA LEU A 107 10.64 -5.13 -0.56
C LEU A 107 10.53 -4.65 -2.00
N SER A 108 9.48 -3.87 -2.27
CA SER A 108 9.17 -3.35 -3.60
C SER A 108 10.44 -2.80 -4.27
N HIS A 109 10.84 -3.46 -5.36
CA HIS A 109 11.90 -3.07 -6.30
C HIS A 109 13.38 -3.21 -5.88
N LEU A 110 13.76 -4.23 -5.12
CA LEU A 110 15.18 -4.67 -5.10
C LEU A 110 15.63 -5.35 -6.42
N GLY A 111 14.78 -5.40 -7.45
CA GLY A 111 15.14 -5.88 -8.80
C GLY A 111 15.79 -4.84 -9.73
N ALA A 112 16.11 -3.62 -9.26
CA ALA A 112 16.76 -2.59 -10.09
C ALA A 112 18.07 -2.03 -9.50
N PHE A 113 18.58 -2.61 -8.40
CA PHE A 113 19.85 -2.19 -7.78
C PHE A 113 20.87 -3.32 -7.63
N THR A 114 20.64 -4.51 -8.18
CA THR A 114 21.72 -5.47 -8.42
C THR A 114 22.36 -5.19 -9.79
N CYS A 115 23.10 -4.08 -9.87
CA CYS A 115 24.21 -3.97 -10.79
C CYS A 115 25.38 -3.36 -10.01
N LEU A 116 26.57 -3.98 -10.16
CA LEU A 116 27.86 -3.73 -9.52
C LEU A 116 28.16 -4.59 -8.27
N ARG A 117 28.41 -5.88 -8.52
CA ARG A 117 29.74 -6.44 -8.22
C ARG A 117 30.30 -7.08 -9.48
#